data_AF-A0A3C0PIU9-F1
#
_entry.id   AF-A0A3C0PIU9-F1
#
_cell.length_a   1.000
_cell.length_b   1.000
_cell.length_c   1.000
_cell.angle_alpha   90.00
_cell.angle_beta   90.00
_cell.angle_gamma   90.00
#
_symmetry.space_group_name_H-M   'P 1'
#
loop_
_entity.id
_entity.type
_entity.pdbx_description
1 polymer ?
#
loop_
_entity_poly.entity_id
_entity_poly.type
_entity_poly.pdbx_seq_one_letter_code
_entity_poly.pdbx_strand_id
1 'polypeptide(L)'
;IELAASNIAFRINSIIFFPVVGLSIAISILVGQAQGAKRPDLSVATWKKGLVLCEAFTALLALCYILFPYQFYSLFHNASTMSASEFSAMASCGAVMLRCVAIYCLFDTTNIITLGLL
;
A
#
# COMPACT_ATOMS: atom_id res chain seq x y z
N ILE A 1 -19.05 11.08 9.97
CA ILE A 1 -17.98 11.59 9.06
C ILE A 1 -16.71 10.76 9.22
N GLU A 2 -16.16 10.61 10.44
CA GLU A 2 -14.91 9.87 10.68
C GLU A 2 -14.93 8.42 10.18
N LEU A 3 -15.98 7.64 10.50
CA LEU A 3 -16.11 6.26 10.03
C LEU A 3 -16.08 6.14 8.51
N ALA A 4 -16.73 7.07 7.80
CA ALA A 4 -16.73 7.10 6.34
C ALA A 4 -15.33 7.44 5.80
N ALA A 5 -14.65 8.42 6.39
CA ALA A 5 -13.29 8.79 6.02
C ALA A 5 -12.30 7.62 6.19
N SER A 6 -12.38 6.91 7.33
CA SER A 6 -11.57 5.71 7.60
C SER A 6 -11.87 4.58 6.61
N ASN A 7 -13.15 4.29 6.36
CA ASN A 7 -13.54 3.24 5.40
C ASN A 7 -13.02 3.52 3.99
N ILE A 8 -13.08 4.78 3.54
CA ILE A 8 -12.52 5.20 2.26
C ILE A 8 -11.00 5.07 2.27
N ALA A 9 -10.31 5.52 3.34
CA ALA A 9 -8.87 5.37 3.48
C ALA A 9 -8.43 3.89 3.36
N PHE A 10 -9.11 2.98 4.05
CA PHE A 10 -8.85 1.54 3.96
C PHE A 10 -9.07 1.00 2.54
N ARG A 11 -10.15 1.41 1.87
CA ARG A 11 -10.42 1.02 0.48
C ARG A 11 -9.34 1.49 -0.48
N ILE A 12 -8.84 2.71 -0.29
CA ILE A 12 -7.73 3.24 -1.08
C ILE A 12 -6.44 2.48 -0.76
N ASN A 13 -6.16 2.21 0.52
CA ASN A 13 -4.97 1.46 0.95
C ASN A 13 -4.88 0.06 0.31
N SER A 14 -6.02 -0.59 0.05
CA SER A 14 -6.07 -1.88 -0.66
C SER A 14 -5.34 -1.88 -2.00
N ILE A 15 -5.21 -0.72 -2.67
CA ILE A 15 -4.47 -0.57 -3.95
C ILE A 15 -2.97 -0.84 -3.77
N ILE A 16 -2.40 -0.52 -2.60
CA ILE A 16 -1.01 -0.85 -2.26
C ILE A 16 -0.94 -2.27 -1.70
N PHE A 17 -1.82 -2.57 -0.72
CA PHE A 17 -1.74 -3.79 0.06
C PHE A 17 -1.85 -5.07 -0.78
N PHE A 18 -2.87 -5.18 -1.64
CA PHE A 18 -3.09 -6.43 -2.38
C PHE A 18 -2.00 -6.74 -3.41
N PRO A 19 -1.49 -5.77 -4.20
CA PRO A 19 -0.34 -6.02 -5.07
C PRO A 19 0.93 -6.41 -4.31
N VAL A 20 1.21 -5.77 -3.17
CA VAL A 20 2.38 -6.11 -2.33
C VAL A 20 2.26 -7.54 -1.79
N VAL A 21 1.06 -7.96 -1.35
CA VAL A 21 0.81 -9.35 -0.94
C VAL A 21 1.05 -10.32 -2.11
N GLY A 22 0.53 -10.02 -3.30
CA GLY A 22 0.75 -10.86 -4.48
C GLY A 22 2.23 -10.98 -4.87
N LEU A 23 2.97 -9.87 -4.82
CA LEU A 23 4.41 -9.86 -5.05
C LEU A 23 5.18 -10.62 -3.97
N SER A 24 4.79 -10.48 -2.70
CA SER A 24 5.38 -11.23 -1.59
C SER A 24 5.28 -12.74 -1.84
N ILE A 25 4.09 -13.25 -2.21
CA ILE A 25 3.90 -14.67 -2.55
C ILE A 25 4.83 -15.12 -3.69
N ALA A 26 4.93 -14.32 -4.75
CA ALA A 26 5.80 -14.63 -5.89
C ALA A 26 7.29 -14.67 -5.49
N ILE A 27 7.72 -13.71 -4.68
CA ILE A 27 9.10 -13.65 -4.15
C ILE A 27 9.37 -14.88 -3.27
N SER A 28 8.44 -15.25 -2.39
CA SER A 28 8.55 -16.44 -1.54
C SER A 28 8.73 -17.72 -2.34
N ILE A 29 7.98 -17.89 -3.43
CA ILE A 29 8.13 -19.05 -4.32
C ILE A 29 9.56 -19.08 -4.90
N LEU A 30 10.04 -17.95 -5.46
CA LEU A 30 11.38 -17.89 -6.07
C LEU A 30 12.50 -18.10 -5.06
N VAL A 31 12.37 -17.53 -3.86
CA VAL A 31 13.30 -17.73 -2.75
C VAL A 31 13.31 -19.20 -2.32
N GLY A 32 12.14 -19.84 -2.19
CA GLY A 32 12.01 -21.26 -1.87
C GLY A 32 12.65 -22.16 -2.93
N GLN A 33 12.49 -21.84 -4.21
CA GLN A 33 13.15 -22.57 -5.30
C GLN A 33 14.67 -22.44 -5.23
N ALA A 34 15.20 -21.23 -4.98
CA ALA A 34 16.64 -21.03 -4.82
C ALA A 34 17.21 -21.79 -3.62
N GLN A 35 16.48 -21.84 -2.50
CA GLN A 35 16.88 -22.62 -1.33
C GLN A 35 16.82 -24.13 -1.59
N GLY A 36 15.77 -24.63 -2.24
CA GLY A 36 15.69 -26.04 -2.66
C GLY A 36 16.82 -26.45 -3.60
N ALA A 37 17.29 -25.53 -4.44
CA ALA A 37 18.44 -25.71 -5.33
C ALA A 37 19.81 -25.60 -4.62
N LYS A 38 19.86 -25.40 -3.30
CA LYS A 38 21.07 -25.16 -2.51
C LYS A 38 21.88 -23.95 -3.00
N ARG A 39 21.18 -22.89 -3.45
CA ARG A 39 21.77 -21.63 -3.93
C ARG A 39 21.39 -20.47 -3.00
N PRO A 40 22.00 -20.39 -1.80
CA PRO A 40 21.68 -19.35 -0.82
C PRO A 40 22.04 -17.94 -1.30
N ASP A 41 23.03 -17.83 -2.20
CA ASP A 41 23.37 -16.59 -2.90
C ASP A 41 22.18 -16.05 -3.71
N LEU A 42 21.52 -16.93 -4.48
CA LEU A 42 20.35 -16.56 -5.26
C LEU A 42 19.12 -16.30 -4.39
N SER A 43 18.96 -17.05 -3.30
CA SER A 43 17.87 -16.83 -2.34
C SER A 43 17.91 -15.40 -1.80
N VAL A 44 19.06 -14.97 -1.27
CA VAL A 44 19.26 -13.63 -0.73
C VAL A 44 19.13 -12.56 -1.82
N ALA A 45 19.69 -12.80 -3.01
CA ALA A 45 19.60 -11.86 -4.12
C ALA A 45 18.16 -11.66 -4.60
N THR A 46 17.36 -12.73 -4.64
CA THR A 46 15.96 -12.70 -5.06
C THR A 46 15.12 -11.91 -4.07
N TRP A 47 15.26 -12.19 -2.76
CA TRP A 47 14.59 -11.42 -1.73
C TRP A 47 14.93 -9.92 -1.79
N LYS A 48 16.23 -9.57 -1.86
CA LYS A 48 16.66 -8.16 -1.93
C LYS A 48 16.09 -7.43 -3.14
N LYS A 49 16.12 -8.05 -4.31
CA LYS A 49 15.55 -7.47 -5.53
C LYS A 49 14.03 -7.31 -5.44
N GLY A 50 13.35 -8.33 -4.89
CA GLY A 50 11.92 -8.29 -4.65
C GLY A 50 11.52 -7.17 -3.68
N LEU A 51 12.26 -7.00 -2.60
CA LEU A 51 12.07 -5.92 -1.63
C LEU A 51 12.21 -4.55 -2.29
N VAL A 52 13.31 -4.31 -3.02
CA VAL A 52 13.53 -3.02 -3.72
C VAL A 52 12.42 -2.73 -4.72
N LEU A 53 11.96 -3.74 -5.47
CA LEU A 53 10.86 -3.58 -6.43
C LEU A 53 9.56 -3.17 -5.74
N CYS A 54 9.19 -3.86 -4.66
CA CYS A 54 7.96 -3.56 -3.93
C CYS A 54 8.04 -2.22 -3.21
N GLU A 55 9.17 -1.89 -2.60
CA GLU A 55 9.39 -0.57 -1.97
C GLU A 55 9.30 0.56 -3.00
N ALA A 56 9.88 0.39 -4.19
CA ALA A 56 9.76 1.38 -5.25
C ALA A 56 8.29 1.57 -5.70
N PHE A 57 7.53 0.48 -5.83
CA PHE A 57 6.11 0.53 -6.13
C PHE A 57 5.31 1.23 -5.02
N THR A 58 5.50 0.84 -3.77
CA THR A 58 4.82 1.43 -2.61
C THR A 58 5.20 2.90 -2.46
N ALA A 59 6.46 3.27 -2.60
CA ALA A 59 6.93 4.65 -2.50
C ALA A 59 6.30 5.55 -3.58
N LEU A 60 6.14 5.04 -4.80
CA LEU A 60 5.46 5.77 -5.87
C LEU A 60 4.01 6.07 -5.51
N LEU A 61 3.26 5.08 -5.00
CA LEU A 61 1.86 5.30 -4.61
C LEU A 61 1.72 6.11 -3.33
N ALA A 62 2.61 5.93 -2.35
CA ALA A 62 2.70 6.74 -1.14
C ALA A 62 2.91 8.22 -1.50
N LEU A 63 3.78 8.51 -2.48
CA LEU A 63 3.98 9.87 -2.98
C LEU A 63 2.68 10.43 -3.60
N CYS A 64 1.97 9.63 -4.40
CA CYS A 64 0.66 10.03 -4.93
C CYS A 64 -0.35 10.35 -3.82
N TYR A 65 -0.37 9.58 -2.73
CA TYR A 65 -1.26 9.82 -1.58
C TYR A 65 -0.91 11.11 -0.83
N ILE A 66 0.38 11.47 -0.76
CA ILE A 66 0.83 12.71 -0.12
C ILE A 66 0.49 13.93 -0.98
N LEU A 67 0.74 13.85 -2.30
CA LEU A 67 0.58 14.96 -3.24
C LEU A 67 -0.89 15.22 -3.62
N PHE A 68 -1.68 14.15 -3.78
CA PHE A 68 -3.03 14.23 -4.34
C PHE A 68 -4.12 13.57 -3.46
N PRO A 69 -4.16 13.78 -2.12
CA PRO A 69 -5.09 13.05 -1.26
C PRO A 69 -6.56 13.37 -1.58
N TYR A 70 -6.87 14.64 -1.88
CA TYR A 70 -8.24 15.08 -2.18
C TYR A 70 -8.77 14.46 -3.49
N GLN A 71 -7.91 14.22 -4.47
CA GLN A 71 -8.26 13.59 -5.73
C GLN A 71 -8.69 12.14 -5.49
N PHE A 72 -8.00 11.39 -4.64
CA PHE A 72 -8.44 10.04 -4.26
C PHE A 72 -9.79 10.06 -3.54
N TYR A 73 -10.01 10.98 -2.61
CA TYR A 73 -11.30 11.12 -1.93
C TYR A 73 -12.43 11.58 -2.86
N SER A 74 -12.11 12.37 -3.89
CA SER A 74 -13.11 12.86 -4.87
C SER A 74 -13.78 11.73 -5.64
N LEU A 75 -13.12 10.57 -5.80
CA LEU A 75 -13.69 9.38 -6.43
C LEU A 75 -14.86 8.80 -5.63
N PHE A 76 -14.99 9.16 -4.35
CA PHE A 76 -16.04 8.71 -3.44
C PHE A 76 -17.08 9.81 -3.16
N HIS A 77 -16.98 10.96 -3.83
CA HIS A 77 -17.97 12.03 -3.71
C HIS A 77 -19.21 11.70 -4.53
N ASN A 78 -20.38 11.76 -3.89
CA ASN A 78 -21.67 11.71 -4.57
C ASN A 78 -22.55 12.89 -4.11
N ALA A 79 -22.79 13.82 -5.03
CA ALA A 79 -23.52 15.06 -4.77
C ALA A 79 -25.02 14.85 -4.47
N SER A 80 -25.60 13.69 -4.80
CA SER A 80 -27.00 13.39 -4.45
C SER A 80 -27.17 12.93 -3.00
N THR A 81 -26.09 12.47 -2.36
CA THR A 81 -26.13 11.90 -1.00
C THR A 81 -25.36 12.73 0.02
N MET A 82 -24.50 13.64 -0.41
CA MET A 82 -23.61 14.40 0.46
C MET A 82 -23.41 15.82 -0.07
N SER A 83 -23.59 16.82 0.80
CA SER A 83 -23.34 18.22 0.44
C SER A 83 -21.84 18.49 0.26
N ALA A 84 -21.50 19.55 -0.49
CA ALA A 84 -20.12 19.96 -0.70
C ALA A 84 -19.38 20.28 0.62
N SER A 85 -20.08 20.85 1.61
CA SER A 85 -19.52 21.13 2.94
C SER A 85 -19.20 19.87 3.73
N GLU A 86 -20.09 18.87 3.70
CA GLU A 86 -19.86 17.59 4.37
C GLU A 86 -18.72 16.81 3.72
N PHE A 87 -18.66 16.81 2.39
CA PHE A 87 -17.56 16.20 1.64
C PHE A 87 -16.22 16.86 1.98
N SER A 88 -16.16 18.20 2.04
CA SER A 88 -14.95 18.93 2.39
C SER A 88 -14.43 18.56 3.78
N ALA A 89 -15.32 18.47 4.78
CA ALA A 89 -14.97 18.05 6.14
C ALA A 89 -14.52 16.58 6.20
N MET A 90 -15.14 15.69 5.43
CA MET A 90 -14.71 14.28 5.33
C MET A 90 -13.34 14.15 4.65
N ALA A 91 -13.13 14.86 3.55
CA ALA A 91 -11.91 14.78 2.74
C ALA A 91 -10.70 15.40 3.47
N SER A 92 -10.89 16.40 4.33
CA SER A 92 -9.81 16.95 5.14
C SER A 92 -9.33 15.96 6.21
N CYS A 93 -10.25 15.30 6.91
CA CYS A 93 -9.93 14.20 7.83
C CYS A 93 -9.24 13.04 7.09
N GLY A 94 -9.80 12.66 5.95
CA GLY A 94 -9.29 11.59 5.10
C GLY A 94 -7.89 11.87 4.51
N ALA A 95 -7.60 13.12 4.15
CA ALA A 95 -6.29 13.51 3.65
C ALA A 95 -5.17 13.32 4.70
N VAL A 96 -5.47 13.58 5.98
CA VAL A 96 -4.53 13.30 7.08
C VAL A 96 -4.31 11.79 7.19
N MET A 97 -5.37 10.99 7.11
CA MET A 97 -5.27 9.53 7.14
C MET A 97 -4.42 8.98 5.99
N LEU A 98 -4.62 9.45 4.75
CA LEU A 98 -3.82 9.02 3.59
C LEU A 98 -2.33 9.34 3.74
N ARG A 99 -1.99 10.47 4.37
CA ARG A 99 -0.58 10.82 4.65
C ARG A 99 0.02 9.89 5.69
N CYS A 100 -0.73 9.55 6.74
CA CYS A 100 -0.30 8.52 7.70
C CYS A 100 -0.14 7.16 7.02
N VAL A 101 -1.07 6.80 6.13
CA VAL A 101 -1.05 5.58 5.32
C VAL A 101 0.22 5.51 4.47
N ALA A 102 0.51 6.58 3.74
CA ALA A 102 1.70 6.68 2.90
C ALA A 102 3.00 6.40 3.67
N ILE A 103 3.11 6.89 4.90
CA ILE A 103 4.31 6.69 5.73
C ILE A 103 4.37 5.25 6.25
N TYR A 104 3.29 4.72 6.83
CA TYR A 104 3.34 3.38 7.43
C TYR A 104 3.45 2.28 6.37
N CYS A 105 2.87 2.46 5.18
CA CYS A 105 2.86 1.44 4.12
C CYS A 105 4.26 1.06 3.63
N LEU A 106 5.24 1.96 3.72
CA LEU A 106 6.64 1.64 3.43
C LEU A 106 7.14 0.56 4.40
N PHE A 107 6.92 0.76 5.70
CA PHE A 107 7.30 -0.24 6.71
C PHE A 107 6.49 -1.52 6.60
N ASP A 108 5.19 -1.41 6.32
CA ASP A 108 4.29 -2.55 6.13
C ASP A 108 4.69 -3.40 4.91
N THR A 109 5.16 -2.76 3.84
CA THR A 109 5.65 -3.46 2.64
C THR A 109 6.85 -4.34 2.97
N THR A 110 7.85 -3.78 3.65
CA THR A 110 9.00 -4.56 4.14
C THR A 110 8.56 -5.72 5.05
N ASN A 111 7.58 -5.48 5.94
CA ASN A 111 7.04 -6.50 6.83
C ASN A 111 6.36 -7.65 6.05
N ILE A 112 5.44 -7.34 5.13
CA ILE A 112 4.71 -8.32 4.32
C ILE A 112 5.66 -9.20 3.50
N ILE A 113 6.72 -8.61 2.93
CA ILE A 113 7.69 -9.35 2.11
C ILE A 113 8.56 -10.25 2.96
N THR A 114 9.04 -9.74 4.10
CA THR A 114 9.89 -10.52 5.01
C THR A 114 9.11 -11.66 5.66
N LEU A 115 7.87 -11.42 6.08
CA LEU A 115 7.00 -12.44 6.65
C LEU A 115 6.65 -13.53 5.64
N GLY A 116 6.53 -13.20 4.35
CA GLY A 116 6.29 -14.19 3.31
C GLY A 116 7.39 -15.25 3.17
N LEU A 117 8.59 -14.99 3.71
CA LEU A 117 9.74 -15.89 3.62
C LEU A 117 9.90 -16.86 4.81
N LEU A 118 9.12 -16.67 5.89
CA LEU A 118 9.10 -17.54 7.06
C LEU A 118 8.29 -18.82 6.80
#